data_AF-A0A2M7U895-F1
#
_entry.id   AF-A0A2M7U895-F1
#
_cell.length_a   1.000
_cell.length_b   1.000
_cell.length_c   1.000
_cell.angle_alpha   90.00
_cell.angle_beta   90.00
_cell.angle_gamma   90.00
#
_symmetry.space_group_name_H-M   'P 1'
#
loop_
_entity.id
_entity.type
_entity.pdbx_description
1 polymer ?
#
loop_
_entity_poly.entity_id
_entity_poly.type
_entity_poly.pdbx_seq_one_letter_code
_entity_poly.pdbx_strand_id
1 'polypeptide(L)'
;MKKILRMIIFSGVAIFLTALWNKGFVIKQDPMIYLKTALLIAAVYYLVLPISKLILLPLNIISLGLVSVIFYSVVLFFLFDRFNLITVKEWTFSGLKFFSLVVNEMKISRTLNIFISSFSISTIINLLEKII
;
A
#
# COMPACT_ATOMS: atom_id res chain seq x y z
N MET A 1 2.12 14.85 17.20
CA MET A 1 3.27 14.77 16.26
C MET A 1 3.03 15.69 15.06
N LYS A 2 4.06 16.34 14.51
CA LYS A 2 3.95 17.11 13.26
C LYS A 2 3.39 16.18 12.15
N LYS A 3 2.44 16.68 11.35
CA LYS A 3 1.68 15.89 10.34
C LYS A 3 2.59 15.07 9.41
N ILE A 4 3.72 15.64 9.01
CA ILE A 4 4.70 15.01 8.11
C ILE A 4 5.40 13.81 8.79
N LEU A 5 5.88 13.95 10.03
CA LEU A 5 6.55 12.87 10.75
C LEU A 5 5.63 11.67 10.93
N ARG A 6 4.37 11.93 11.26
CA ARG A 6 3.33 10.90 11.40
C ARG A 6 3.18 10.10 10.10
N MET A 7 3.11 10.80 8.96
CA MET A 7 2.96 10.15 7.66
C MET A 7 4.16 9.28 7.28
N ILE A 8 5.38 9.72 7.60
CA ILE A 8 6.60 8.93 7.37
C ILE A 8 6.56 7.64 8.19
N ILE A 9 6.19 7.73 9.47
CA ILE A 9 6.08 6.56 10.35
C ILE A 9 4.99 5.61 9.83
N PHE A 10 3.81 6.12 9.48
CA PHE A 10 2.71 5.29 8.96
C PHE A 10 3.07 4.61 7.65
N SER A 11 3.79 5.31 6.77
CA SER A 11 4.28 4.75 5.51
C SER A 11 5.28 3.62 5.77
N GLY A 12 6.20 3.80 6.72
CA GLY A 12 7.10 2.74 7.16
C GLY A 12 6.33 1.53 7.70
N VAL A 13 5.43 1.73 8.67
CA VAL A 13 4.62 0.64 9.24
C VAL A 13 3.84 -0.09 8.15
N ALA A 14 3.26 0.63 7.20
CA ALA A 14 2.52 0.04 6.08
C ALA A 14 3.42 -0.82 5.19
N ILE A 15 4.59 -0.32 4.80
CA ILE A 15 5.59 -1.09 4.03
C ILE A 15 5.96 -2.39 4.76
N PHE A 16 6.27 -2.29 6.07
CA PHE A 16 6.66 -3.45 6.88
C PHE A 16 5.54 -4.49 6.97
N LEU A 17 4.33 -4.05 7.32
CA LEU A 17 3.18 -4.94 7.44
C LEU A 17 2.82 -5.58 6.11
N THR A 18 2.90 -4.86 4.99
CA THR A 18 2.69 -5.44 3.66
C THR A 18 3.74 -6.50 3.33
N ALA A 19 5.01 -6.27 3.68
CA ALA A 19 6.08 -7.26 3.46
C ALA A 19 5.93 -8.54 4.29
N LEU A 20 5.28 -8.48 5.47
CA LEU A 20 5.09 -9.67 6.31
C LEU A 20 4.19 -10.73 5.66
N TRP A 21 3.13 -10.31 4.98
CA TRP A 21 2.15 -11.23 4.42
C TRP A 21 2.35 -11.46 2.91
N ASN A 22 2.92 -10.49 2.20
CA ASN A 22 3.12 -10.55 0.76
C ASN A 22 4.55 -10.97 0.40
N LYS A 23 4.74 -12.28 0.17
CA LYS A 23 6.07 -12.85 -0.12
C LYS A 23 6.72 -12.31 -1.40
N GLY A 24 5.93 -11.81 -2.35
CA GLY A 24 6.45 -11.21 -3.58
C GLY A 24 6.79 -9.72 -3.45
N PHE A 25 6.48 -9.08 -2.31
CA PHE A 25 6.83 -7.68 -2.04
C PHE A 25 8.18 -7.61 -1.31
N VAL A 26 9.27 -7.54 -2.07
CA VAL A 26 10.62 -7.59 -1.52
C VAL A 26 11.20 -6.19 -1.41
N ILE A 27 11.47 -5.78 -0.17
CA ILE A 27 12.21 -4.56 0.11
C ILE A 27 13.70 -4.93 0.24
N LYS A 28 14.58 -4.18 -0.41
CA LYS A 28 16.02 -4.36 -0.22
C LYS A 28 16.36 -4.16 1.26
N GLN A 29 17.18 -5.05 1.84
CA GLN A 29 17.58 -5.03 3.25
C GLN A 29 18.51 -3.85 3.64
N ASP A 30 18.52 -2.80 2.83
CA ASP A 30 19.25 -1.58 3.09
C ASP A 30 18.32 -0.59 3.83
N PRO A 31 18.64 -0.20 5.08
CA PRO A 31 17.86 0.77 5.85
C PRO A 31 17.64 2.09 5.11
N MET A 32 18.60 2.52 4.29
CA MET A 32 18.51 3.74 3.51
C MET A 32 17.47 3.62 2.39
N ILE A 33 17.35 2.45 1.76
CA ILE A 33 16.32 2.19 0.74
C ILE A 33 14.95 2.12 1.37
N TYR A 34 14.85 1.51 2.55
CA TYR A 34 13.61 1.49 3.32
C TYR A 34 13.13 2.90 3.65
N LEU A 35 14.01 3.75 4.19
CA LEU A 35 13.69 5.14 4.52
C LEU A 35 13.29 5.96 3.29
N LYS A 36 14.02 5.82 2.17
CA LYS A 36 13.66 6.46 0.89
C LYS A 36 12.28 6.04 0.42
N THR A 37 11.96 4.75 0.52
CA THR A 37 10.63 4.23 0.17
C THR A 37 9.55 4.82 1.07
N ALA A 38 9.77 4.86 2.39
CA ALA A 38 8.82 5.45 3.32
C ALA A 38 8.60 6.95 3.06
N LEU A 39 9.67 7.71 2.78
CA LEU A 39 9.60 9.12 2.43
C LEU A 39 8.82 9.36 1.12
N LEU A 40 9.05 8.51 0.12
CA LEU A 40 8.39 8.57 -1.17
C LEU A 40 6.87 8.35 -1.03
N ILE A 41 6.47 7.31 -0.30
CA ILE A 41 5.05 7.05 -0.01
C ILE A 41 4.47 8.20 0.82
N ALA A 42 5.19 8.69 1.82
CA ALA A 42 4.74 9.82 2.63
C ALA A 42 4.56 11.09 1.79
N ALA A 43 5.44 11.35 0.81
CA ALA A 43 5.31 12.48 -0.10
C ALA A 43 4.05 12.35 -0.98
N VAL A 44 3.74 11.16 -1.49
CA VAL A 44 2.49 10.90 -2.22
C VAL A 44 1.29 11.18 -1.34
N TYR A 45 1.30 10.66 -0.11
CA TYR A 45 0.20 10.83 0.82
C TYR A 45 0.05 12.28 1.31
N TYR A 46 1.13 13.05 1.31
CA TYR A 46 1.09 14.45 1.70
C TYR A 46 0.67 15.37 0.53
N LEU A 47 1.10 15.07 -0.69
CA LEU A 47 0.89 15.95 -1.86
C LEU A 47 -0.32 15.55 -2.71
N VAL A 48 -0.41 14.27 -3.09
CA VAL A 48 -1.43 13.77 -4.02
C VAL A 48 -2.77 13.60 -3.32
N LEU A 49 -2.71 13.16 -2.06
CA LEU A 49 -3.88 12.77 -1.30
C LEU A 49 -4.86 13.93 -1.00
N PRO A 50 -4.42 15.12 -0.57
CA PRO A 50 -5.32 16.26 -0.39
C PRO A 50 -6.03 16.66 -1.69
N ILE A 51 -5.31 16.67 -2.80
CA ILE A 51 -5.85 17.03 -4.13
C ILE A 51 -6.90 16.01 -4.55
N SER A 52 -6.58 14.71 -4.44
CA SER A 52 -7.50 13.64 -4.80
C SER A 52 -8.77 13.61 -3.94
N LYS A 53 -8.67 13.93 -2.64
CA LYS A 53 -9.84 13.95 -1.73
C LYS A 53 -10.84 15.03 -2.15
N LEU A 54 -10.36 16.16 -2.67
CA LEU A 54 -11.21 17.23 -3.19
C LEU A 54 -11.98 16.76 -4.42
N ILE A 55 -11.30 16.11 -5.36
CA ILE A 55 -11.88 15.64 -6.63
C ILE A 55 -12.82 14.45 -6.41
N LEU A 56 -12.43 13.51 -5.55
CA LEU A 56 -13.16 12.25 -5.31
C LEU A 56 -14.26 12.38 -4.27
N LEU A 57 -14.42 13.55 -3.62
CA LEU A 57 -15.34 13.76 -2.49
C LEU A 57 -16.74 13.17 -2.69
N PRO A 58 -17.49 13.46 -3.79
CA PRO A 58 -18.84 12.94 -3.96
C PRO A 58 -18.87 11.41 -4.05
N LEU A 59 -17.90 10.81 -4.77
CA LEU A 59 -17.77 9.37 -4.89
C LEU A 59 -17.35 8.72 -3.57
N ASN A 60 -16.52 9.42 -2.78
CA ASN A 60 -15.99 8.90 -1.53
C ASN A 60 -17.07 8.82 -0.43
N ILE A 61 -18.04 9.75 -0.45
CA ILE A 61 -19.20 9.73 0.45
C ILE A 61 -20.06 8.51 0.16
N ILE A 62 -20.37 8.24 -1.11
CA ILE A 62 -21.21 7.11 -1.53
C ILE A 62 -20.48 5.78 -1.28
N SER A 63 -19.17 5.72 -1.52
CA SER A 63 -18.36 4.50 -1.41
C SER A 63 -17.73 4.27 -0.03
N LEU A 64 -18.09 5.06 0.99
CA LEU A 64 -17.52 4.99 2.35
C LEU A 64 -15.97 5.02 2.38
N GLY A 65 -15.35 5.72 1.44
CA GLY A 65 -13.89 5.79 1.35
C GLY A 65 -13.21 4.74 0.46
N LEU A 66 -13.92 3.77 -0.09
CA LEU A 66 -13.31 2.70 -0.91
C LEU A 66 -12.68 3.23 -2.20
N VAL A 67 -13.33 4.21 -2.85
CA VAL A 67 -12.82 4.80 -4.10
C VAL A 67 -11.47 5.45 -3.89
N SER A 68 -11.26 6.14 -2.76
CA SER A 68 -9.97 6.74 -2.46
C SER A 68 -8.87 5.70 -2.23
N VAL A 69 -9.16 4.56 -1.58
CA VAL A 69 -8.21 3.44 -1.45
C VAL A 69 -7.78 2.92 -2.82
N ILE A 70 -8.74 2.69 -3.73
CA ILE A 70 -8.44 2.21 -5.10
C ILE A 70 -7.59 3.25 -5.83
N PHE A 71 -7.97 4.52 -5.78
CA PHE A 71 -7.20 5.59 -6.42
C PHE A 71 -5.76 5.67 -5.89
N TYR A 72 -5.55 5.59 -4.57
CA TYR A 72 -4.20 5.59 -3.99
C TYR A 72 -3.42 4.35 -4.36
N SER A 73 -4.11 3.21 -4.47
CA SER A 73 -3.49 1.97 -4.93
C SER A 73 -2.96 2.11 -6.35
N VAL A 74 -3.72 2.78 -7.23
CA VAL A 74 -3.30 3.08 -8.61
C VAL A 74 -2.12 4.07 -8.63
N VAL A 75 -2.16 5.13 -7.83
CA VAL A 75 -1.03 6.08 -7.74
C VAL A 75 0.24 5.37 -7.27
N LEU A 76 0.16 4.56 -6.22
CA LEU A 76 1.29 3.78 -5.72
C LEU A 76 1.75 2.72 -6.72
N PHE A 77 0.84 2.11 -7.50
CA PHE A 77 1.18 1.18 -8.57
C PHE A 77 2.10 1.83 -9.61
N PHE A 78 1.72 2.99 -10.14
CA PHE A 78 2.56 3.73 -11.09
C PHE A 78 3.91 4.10 -10.48
N LEU A 79 3.92 4.37 -9.18
CA LEU A 79 5.12 4.81 -8.50
C LEU A 79 6.11 3.67 -8.25
N PHE A 80 5.65 2.51 -7.80
CA PHE A 80 6.50 1.33 -7.65
C PHE A 80 7.00 0.77 -8.98
N ASP A 81 6.25 0.94 -10.05
CA ASP A 81 6.73 0.56 -11.39
C ASP A 81 7.87 1.47 -11.87
N ARG A 82 7.81 2.77 -11.56
CA ARG A 82 8.83 3.75 -12.01
C ARG A 82 10.04 3.84 -11.10
N PHE A 83 9.85 3.71 -9.80
CA PHE A 83 10.92 3.79 -8.80
C PHE A 83 11.35 2.39 -8.38
N ASN A 84 12.54 1.95 -8.82
CA ASN A 84 13.13 0.64 -8.52
C ASN A 84 13.66 0.50 -7.06
N LEU A 85 12.89 1.03 -6.11
CA LEU A 85 13.16 1.00 -4.68
C LEU A 85 12.58 -0.26 -4.03
N ILE A 86 11.51 -0.81 -4.61
CA ILE A 86 10.86 -2.05 -4.17
C ILE A 86 10.87 -3.04 -5.32
N THR A 87 11.25 -4.28 -5.06
CA THR A 87 11.19 -5.35 -6.04
C THR A 87 9.92 -6.15 -5.83
N VAL A 88 8.94 -5.98 -6.71
CA VAL A 88 7.70 -6.75 -6.71
C VAL A 88 7.83 -7.91 -7.70
N LYS A 89 7.81 -9.14 -7.20
CA LYS A 89 7.92 -10.38 -7.99
C LYS A 89 6.59 -11.13 -8.02
N GLU A 90 6.41 -11.97 -9.03
CA GLU A 90 5.34 -12.96 -8.96
C GLU A 90 5.60 -13.97 -7.84
N TRP A 91 4.54 -14.49 -7.24
CA TRP A 91 4.64 -15.51 -6.20
C TRP A 91 3.39 -16.39 -6.18
N THR A 92 3.52 -17.60 -5.66
CA THR A 92 2.39 -18.49 -5.43
C THR A 92 1.89 -18.32 -4.00
N PHE A 93 0.64 -17.89 -3.87
CA PHE A 93 -0.05 -17.87 -2.59
C PHE A 93 -0.41 -19.31 -2.26
N SER A 94 0.18 -19.87 -1.19
CA SER A 94 0.03 -21.28 -0.80
C SER A 94 -1.37 -21.70 -0.33
N GLY A 95 -2.37 -20.83 -0.49
CA GLY A 95 -3.70 -21.01 0.06
C GLY A 95 -3.78 -20.66 1.54
N LEU A 96 -5.01 -20.52 2.03
CA LEU A 96 -5.29 -20.28 3.45
C LEU A 96 -6.57 -21.03 3.81
N LYS A 97 -6.50 -21.84 4.86
CA LYS A 97 -7.65 -22.57 5.39
C LYS A 97 -8.01 -22.00 6.76
N PHE A 98 -9.16 -21.36 6.86
CA PHE A 98 -9.67 -20.80 8.12
C PHE A 98 -11.11 -21.26 8.33
N PHE A 99 -11.34 -22.11 9.34
CA PHE A 99 -12.63 -22.80 9.56
C PHE A 99 -13.14 -23.49 8.28
N SER A 100 -14.24 -23.00 7.70
CA SER A 100 -14.87 -23.50 6.48
C SER A 100 -14.44 -22.76 5.21
N LEU A 101 -13.71 -21.65 5.34
CA LEU A 101 -13.19 -20.90 4.19
C LEU A 101 -11.86 -21.52 3.75
N VAL A 102 -11.87 -22.12 2.56
CA VAL A 102 -10.67 -22.61 1.87
C VAL A 102 -10.37 -21.66 0.73
N VAL A 103 -9.29 -20.89 0.88
CA VAL A 103 -8.68 -20.16 -0.22
C VAL A 103 -7.64 -21.08 -0.84
N ASN A 104 -7.86 -21.48 -2.09
CA ASN A 104 -6.95 -22.36 -2.81
C ASN A 104 -5.64 -21.65 -3.18
N GLU A 105 -4.64 -22.45 -3.55
CA GLU A 105 -3.41 -21.91 -4.11
C GLU A 105 -3.67 -21.09 -5.37
N MET A 106 -3.06 -19.91 -5.47
CA MET A 106 -3.21 -19.01 -6.60
C MET A 106 -1.86 -18.43 -7.00
N LYS A 107 -1.55 -18.45 -8.30
CA LYS A 107 -0.40 -17.72 -8.84
C LYS A 107 -0.72 -16.22 -8.89
N ILE A 108 0.00 -15.43 -8.10
CA ILE A 108 -0.11 -13.97 -8.12
C ILE A 108 0.91 -13.43 -9.11
N SER A 109 0.43 -12.92 -10.24
CA SER A 109 1.25 -12.26 -11.25
C SER A 109 1.89 -10.99 -10.69
N ARG A 110 2.98 -10.51 -11.31
CA ARG A 110 3.64 -9.26 -10.90
C ARG A 110 2.66 -8.08 -10.82
N THR A 111 1.82 -7.88 -11.84
CA THR A 111 0.85 -6.78 -11.88
C THR A 111 -0.17 -6.86 -10.75
N LEU A 112 -0.73 -8.06 -10.53
CA LEU A 112 -1.66 -8.30 -9.44
C LEU A 112 -0.98 -8.08 -8.08
N ASN A 113 0.28 -8.48 -7.94
CA ASN A 113 1.04 -8.27 -6.73
C ASN A 113 1.28 -6.77 -6.45
N ILE A 114 1.64 -5.97 -7.45
CA ILE A 114 1.79 -4.52 -7.27
C ILE A 114 0.45 -3.93 -6.81
N PHE A 115 -0.67 -4.30 -7.46
CA PHE A 115 -1.99 -3.82 -7.06
C PHE A 115 -2.33 -4.18 -5.61
N ILE A 116 -2.15 -5.44 -5.23
CA ILE A 116 -2.40 -5.94 -3.87
C ILE A 116 -1.50 -5.25 -2.84
N SER A 117 -0.22 -5.05 -3.17
CA SER A 117 0.73 -4.35 -2.29
C SER A 117 0.32 -2.91 -2.07
N SER A 118 0.01 -2.20 -3.15
CA SER A 118 -0.46 -0.81 -3.09
C SER A 118 -1.78 -0.68 -2.32
N PHE A 119 -2.71 -1.63 -2.51
CA PHE A 119 -3.96 -1.70 -1.77
C PHE A 119 -3.74 -1.95 -0.28
N SER A 120 -2.83 -2.87 0.06
CA SER A 120 -2.45 -3.16 1.44
C SER A 120 -1.87 -1.92 2.12
N ILE A 121 -0.86 -1.29 1.50
CA ILE A 121 -0.22 -0.09 2.02
C ILE A 121 -1.25 1.01 2.23
N SER A 122 -2.11 1.24 1.23
CA SER A 122 -3.13 2.29 1.33
C SER A 122 -4.15 2.04 2.43
N THR A 123 -4.62 0.80 2.54
CA THR A 123 -5.56 0.40 3.58
C THR A 123 -4.95 0.58 4.96
N ILE A 124 -3.70 0.16 5.16
CA ILE A 124 -3.01 0.29 6.44
C ILE A 124 -2.82 1.76 6.82
N ILE A 125 -2.35 2.60 5.90
CA ILE A 125 -2.16 4.03 6.19
C ILE A 125 -3.50 4.69 6.53
N ASN A 126 -4.54 4.44 5.73
CA ASN A 126 -5.87 5.02 5.99
C ASN A 126 -6.48 4.52 7.31
N LEU A 127 -6.25 3.26 7.71
CA LEU A 127 -6.67 2.74 9.01
C LEU A 127 -5.93 3.43 10.15
N LEU A 128 -4.60 3.57 10.04
CA LEU A 128 -3.80 4.27 11.05
C LEU A 128 -4.21 5.74 11.20
N GLU A 129 -4.50 6.43 10.09
CA GLU A 129 -5.03 7.80 10.12
C GLU A 129 -6.38 7.94 10.80
N LYS A 130 -7.24 6.90 10.70
CA LYS A 130 -8.57 6.92 11.33
C LYS A 130 -8.52 6.63 12.83
N ILE A 131 -7.51 5.89 13.30
CA ILE A 131 -7.37 5.48 14.70
C ILE A 131 -6.59 6.53 15.53
N ILE A 132 -5.59 7.20 14.95
CA ILE A 132 -4.62 8.07 15.65
C ILE A 132 -4.50 9.47 15.02
#